data_AF-A0AAD7GY43-F1
#
_entry.id   AF-A0AAD7GY43-F1
#
_cell.length_a   1.000
_cell.length_b   1.000
_cell.length_c   1.000
_cell.angle_alpha   90.00
_cell.angle_beta   90.00
_cell.angle_gamma   90.00
#
_symmetry.space_group_name_H-M   'P 1'
#
loop_
_entity.id
_entity.type
_entity.pdbx_description
1 polymer ?
#
loop_
_entity_poly.entity_id
_entity_poly.type
_entity_poly.pdbx_seq_one_letter_code
_entity_poly.pdbx_strand_id
1 'polypeptide(L)'
;MPPKSLRSSSPSSSPSKRRRHSTGVPGSPFPFPSSSSPFPPYPSGPSDSPSNPFGRTRTWNLLQALPPPTSFSQHLPLRFQYIKRGVPREELQGIYRVVQVPQSYTLVHLKSLIGFLFGGAYGQVPPDDDEGDAHVFEAKKSVAVYAASFRPGQIMYGDTWAYSSSALDPYLYYPDWEAEDDSLDSKAKEDDERQWTAEEDMTIAHVWPEGGDTSRGIVYKHAPNLQIHITINTTPIQSRRGKGNLPHVFSACGLVYLRDPVEEDDLEEEDRTAHLDPENWNEPEHVFAEYYGETTVLPLAFSGYGDKENTTMPELSFSSSPLRPSSSFSSSPSVATPSSSGRSSTHISVFRSSPGNGFPKYTPAPRASQRKRIRHLQHRIGTLTRGLHAEEERAAKAKAKPKPKPYDRPKKKKRVVDSEERERRAGSEEI
;
A
#
# COMPACT_ATOMS: atom_id res chain seq x y z
N MET A 1 -48.21 -6.02 40.28
CA MET A 1 -47.83 -5.01 41.30
C MET A 1 -46.63 -4.22 40.78
N PRO A 2 -46.72 -2.88 40.63
CA PRO A 2 -45.60 -2.07 40.17
C PRO A 2 -44.85 -1.45 41.35
N PRO A 3 -43.50 -1.39 41.34
CA PRO A 3 -42.77 -0.50 42.22
C PRO A 3 -42.60 0.89 41.59
N LYS A 4 -42.61 1.85 42.51
CA LYS A 4 -42.74 3.29 42.34
C LYS A 4 -41.38 3.93 42.02
N SER A 5 -41.48 4.99 41.21
CA SER A 5 -40.58 6.16 41.08
C SER A 5 -39.77 6.51 42.34
N LEU A 6 -38.47 6.80 42.16
CA LEU A 6 -37.74 7.80 42.96
C LEU A 6 -36.68 8.55 42.13
N ARG A 7 -36.93 9.87 42.02
CA ARG A 7 -35.99 11.01 42.20
C ARG A 7 -34.73 11.15 41.35
N SER A 8 -34.83 12.12 40.44
CA SER A 8 -33.98 13.33 40.31
C SER A 8 -32.76 13.50 41.23
N SER A 9 -31.61 13.79 40.60
CA SER A 9 -30.72 14.89 40.98
C SER A 9 -29.71 15.20 39.88
N SER A 10 -29.79 16.40 39.32
CA SER A 10 -28.73 17.03 38.51
C SER A 10 -27.51 17.39 39.36
N PRO A 11 -26.35 17.60 38.74
CA PRO A 11 -25.66 18.86 38.99
C PRO A 11 -25.16 19.55 37.72
N SER A 12 -25.36 20.87 37.73
CA SER A 12 -24.75 21.87 36.86
C SER A 12 -23.27 22.07 37.20
N SER A 13 -22.42 22.30 36.20
CA SER A 13 -21.40 23.38 36.23
C SER A 13 -20.54 23.34 34.97
N SER A 14 -20.59 24.44 34.22
CA SER A 14 -19.60 24.82 33.21
C SER A 14 -18.32 25.34 33.89
N PRO A 15 -17.17 25.44 33.17
CA PRO A 15 -16.72 26.81 32.91
C PRO A 15 -15.99 27.06 31.57
N SER A 16 -16.39 28.17 30.96
CA SER A 16 -15.57 29.30 30.47
C SER A 16 -14.40 29.11 29.50
N LYS A 17 -14.68 29.59 28.28
CA LYS A 17 -13.79 30.24 27.30
C LYS A 17 -12.59 30.97 27.92
N ARG A 18 -11.39 30.71 27.38
CA ARG A 18 -10.23 31.61 27.51
C ARG A 18 -9.68 31.97 26.13
N ARG A 19 -10.21 33.05 25.59
CA ARG A 19 -9.71 33.79 24.43
C ARG A 19 -8.50 34.60 24.89
N ARG A 20 -7.31 34.32 24.35
CA ARG A 20 -6.15 35.22 24.48
C ARG A 20 -5.83 35.81 23.11
N HIS A 21 -6.15 37.08 22.99
CA HIS A 21 -5.56 38.01 22.03
C HIS A 21 -4.30 38.59 22.66
N SER A 22 -3.21 38.62 21.88
CA SER A 22 -2.06 39.50 22.09
C SER A 22 -1.36 39.61 20.72
N THR A 23 -1.65 40.66 19.95
CA THR A 23 -0.94 41.95 19.90
C THR A 23 0.50 41.85 19.41
N GLY A 24 0.71 42.28 18.17
CA GLY A 24 1.71 43.26 17.78
C GLY A 24 3.17 42.80 17.66
N VAL A 25 3.66 42.73 16.42
CA VAL A 25 5.06 43.05 16.12
C VAL A 25 5.08 44.01 14.91
N PRO A 26 5.71 45.20 15.04
CA PRO A 26 5.80 46.22 14.00
C PRO A 26 6.84 45.87 12.93
N GLY A 27 6.68 46.51 11.77
CA GLY A 27 7.39 46.22 10.53
C GLY A 27 8.92 46.34 10.58
N SER A 28 9.54 45.50 9.78
CA SER A 28 10.94 45.60 9.38
C SER A 28 11.02 46.11 7.93
N PRO A 29 11.72 47.22 7.67
CA PRO A 29 11.94 47.72 6.32
C PRO A 29 13.01 46.88 5.61
N PHE A 30 12.65 46.36 4.44
CA PHE A 30 13.57 45.73 3.49
C PHE A 30 14.60 46.75 2.97
N PRO A 31 15.91 46.46 3.03
CA PRO A 31 16.87 46.96 2.06
C PRO A 31 17.13 45.86 1.02
N PHE A 32 16.82 46.15 -0.24
CA PHE A 32 17.32 45.41 -1.38
C PHE A 32 18.81 45.70 -1.59
N PRO A 33 19.68 44.69 -1.70
CA PRO A 33 20.89 44.81 -2.49
C PRO A 33 20.69 44.18 -3.87
N SER A 34 20.93 45.02 -4.87
CA SER A 34 21.03 44.70 -6.29
C SER A 34 22.11 43.66 -6.60
N SER A 35 21.83 42.85 -7.63
CA SER A 35 22.73 42.48 -8.73
C SER A 35 24.12 41.91 -8.40
N SER A 36 24.25 40.58 -8.54
CA SER A 36 25.14 39.90 -9.52
C SER A 36 25.61 38.55 -8.95
N SER A 37 24.86 37.47 -9.20
CA SER A 37 25.38 36.12 -8.91
C SER A 37 25.99 35.51 -10.18
N PRO A 38 27.28 35.15 -10.18
CA PRO A 38 27.83 34.23 -11.18
C PRO A 38 27.16 32.86 -10.96
N PHE A 39 26.59 32.30 -12.03
CA PHE A 39 25.92 31.01 -11.99
C PHE A 39 26.81 29.96 -11.31
N PRO A 40 26.36 29.33 -10.20
CA PRO A 40 27.07 28.17 -9.66
C PRO A 40 27.02 27.07 -10.73
N PRO A 41 28.14 26.36 -10.97
CA PRO A 41 28.16 25.25 -11.91
C PRO A 41 27.11 24.21 -11.49
N TYR A 42 26.23 23.86 -12.42
CA TYR A 42 25.28 22.77 -12.22
C TYR A 42 26.03 21.52 -11.74
N PRO A 43 25.65 20.89 -10.63
CA PRO A 43 26.29 19.65 -10.19
C PRO A 43 26.13 18.60 -11.30
N SER A 44 27.26 18.10 -11.80
CA SER A 44 27.37 17.26 -13.00
C SER A 44 26.92 15.80 -12.78
N GLY A 45 26.00 15.57 -11.83
CA GLY A 45 25.39 14.27 -11.61
C GLY A 45 24.20 14.39 -10.68
N PRO A 46 23.12 13.62 -10.88
CA PRO A 46 22.07 13.49 -9.89
C PRO A 46 22.70 12.89 -8.63
N SER A 47 23.04 13.76 -7.69
CA SER A 47 23.45 13.37 -6.35
C SER A 47 22.20 12.87 -5.65
N ASP A 48 22.03 11.55 -5.63
CA ASP A 48 21.11 10.90 -4.69
C ASP A 48 21.77 11.00 -3.31
N SER A 49 21.78 12.21 -2.76
CA SER A 49 22.32 12.49 -1.44
C SER A 49 21.53 11.64 -0.43
N PRO A 50 22.15 11.09 0.61
CA PRO A 50 21.44 10.39 1.69
C PRO A 50 20.36 11.26 2.37
N SER A 51 20.36 12.57 2.13
CA SER A 51 19.33 13.52 2.55
C SER A 51 18.17 13.66 1.57
N ASN A 52 18.20 13.00 0.42
CA ASN A 52 17.12 13.03 -0.57
C ASN A 52 15.92 12.30 0.03
N PRO A 53 14.83 13.01 0.38
CA PRO A 53 13.67 12.36 0.97
C PRO A 53 12.97 11.40 -0.01
N PHE A 54 13.32 11.47 -1.31
CA PHE A 54 12.83 10.63 -2.39
C PHE A 54 13.83 9.58 -2.87
N GLY A 55 14.96 9.39 -2.16
CA GLY A 55 15.93 8.35 -2.50
C GLY A 55 15.34 6.97 -2.24
N ARG A 56 15.40 6.07 -3.24
CA ARG A 56 14.89 4.68 -3.16
C ARG A 56 15.46 3.88 -1.98
N THR A 57 16.65 4.23 -1.52
CA THR A 57 17.31 3.59 -0.37
C THR A 57 16.64 3.94 0.96
N ARG A 58 15.99 5.10 1.06
CA ARG A 58 15.30 5.52 2.29
C ARG A 58 13.95 4.81 2.44
N THR A 59 13.20 4.68 1.36
CA THR A 59 11.92 3.93 1.38
C THR A 59 12.18 2.48 1.77
N TRP A 60 13.26 1.87 1.26
CA TRP A 60 13.67 0.53 1.66
C TRP A 60 13.89 0.36 3.17
N ASN A 61 14.69 1.23 3.78
CA ASN A 61 14.96 1.15 5.22
C ASN A 61 13.71 1.39 6.08
N LEU A 62 12.76 2.20 5.60
CA LEU A 62 11.48 2.41 6.26
C LEU A 62 10.56 1.19 6.15
N LEU A 63 10.70 0.39 5.09
CA LEU A 63 9.93 -0.84 4.89
C LEU A 63 10.51 -2.03 5.65
N GLN A 64 11.79 -2.00 6.03
CA GLN A 64 12.41 -3.07 6.83
C GLN A 64 11.99 -3.08 8.29
N ALA A 65 11.43 -1.97 8.79
CA ALA A 65 11.02 -1.84 10.18
C ALA A 65 9.52 -1.58 10.29
N LEU A 66 8.91 -2.12 11.34
CA LEU A 66 7.53 -1.77 11.68
C LEU A 66 7.41 -0.26 11.92
N PRO A 67 6.25 0.35 11.60
CA PRO A 67 6.07 1.78 11.81
C PRO A 67 6.12 2.12 13.31
N PRO A 68 6.35 3.40 13.67
CA PRO A 68 6.38 3.81 15.07
C PRO A 68 5.11 3.44 15.84
N PRO A 69 5.20 3.08 17.14
CA PRO A 69 4.03 2.79 17.97
C PRO A 69 3.01 3.93 18.00
N THR A 70 1.76 3.59 17.67
CA THR A 70 0.61 4.52 17.70
C THR A 70 -0.33 4.15 18.85
N SER A 71 -1.19 5.08 19.28
CA SER A 71 -2.21 4.76 20.27
C SER A 71 -3.21 3.75 19.72
N PHE A 72 -3.71 2.81 20.53
CA PHE A 72 -4.71 1.83 20.07
C PHE A 72 -6.03 2.44 19.56
N SER A 73 -6.30 3.71 19.85
CA SER A 73 -7.41 4.46 19.24
C SER A 73 -7.20 4.81 17.76
N GLN A 74 -5.95 4.71 17.27
CA GLN A 74 -5.56 4.85 15.87
C GLN A 74 -5.35 3.49 15.21
N HIS A 75 -5.88 2.43 15.83
CA HIS A 75 -5.84 1.09 15.27
C HIS A 75 -7.24 0.70 14.79
N LEU A 76 -7.29 -0.12 13.75
CA LEU A 76 -8.53 -0.62 13.18
C LEU A 76 -8.70 -2.11 13.44
N PRO A 77 -9.89 -2.53 13.91
CA PRO A 77 -10.22 -3.94 13.94
C PRO A 77 -10.63 -4.37 12.53
N LEU A 78 -9.77 -5.16 11.89
CA LEU A 78 -10.00 -5.70 10.56
C LEU A 78 -10.39 -7.18 10.63
N ARG A 79 -11.31 -7.59 9.76
CA ARG A 79 -11.67 -8.97 9.52
C ARG A 79 -11.09 -9.40 8.17
N PHE A 80 -10.24 -10.43 8.19
CA PHE A 80 -9.66 -11.08 7.03
C PHE A 80 -10.47 -12.34 6.75
N GLN A 81 -11.23 -12.34 5.67
CA GLN A 81 -12.06 -13.46 5.24
C GLN A 81 -11.39 -14.18 4.07
N TYR A 82 -11.00 -15.44 4.28
CA TYR A 82 -10.38 -16.26 3.26
C TYR A 82 -11.43 -16.87 2.33
N ILE A 83 -11.17 -16.81 1.02
CA ILE A 83 -12.09 -17.24 -0.04
C ILE A 83 -11.31 -18.00 -1.12
N LYS A 84 -11.55 -19.30 -1.22
CA LYS A 84 -11.09 -20.16 -2.32
C LYS A 84 -12.20 -20.32 -3.35
N ARG A 85 -11.90 -20.15 -4.63
CA ARG A 85 -12.83 -20.39 -5.76
C ARG A 85 -12.86 -21.88 -6.07
N GLY A 86 -14.03 -22.38 -6.48
CA GLY A 86 -14.23 -23.80 -6.84
C GLY A 86 -14.54 -24.73 -5.67
N VAL A 87 -14.35 -24.27 -4.43
CA VAL A 87 -14.68 -25.04 -3.24
C VAL A 87 -16.14 -24.78 -2.82
N PRO A 88 -16.98 -25.82 -2.66
CA PRO A 88 -18.35 -25.65 -2.19
C PRO A 88 -18.36 -25.04 -0.78
N ARG A 89 -19.21 -24.02 -0.61
CA ARG A 89 -19.27 -23.19 0.60
C ARG A 89 -20.41 -23.67 1.48
N GLU A 90 -20.19 -24.76 2.19
CA GLU A 90 -21.21 -25.36 3.05
C GLU A 90 -21.24 -24.72 4.45
N GLU A 91 -20.15 -24.08 4.86
CA GLU A 91 -20.03 -23.45 6.17
C GLU A 91 -20.43 -21.97 6.17
N LEU A 92 -21.29 -21.61 7.13
CA LEU A 92 -21.85 -20.27 7.29
C LEU A 92 -20.80 -19.20 7.61
N GLN A 93 -19.72 -19.56 8.31
CA GLN A 93 -18.74 -18.60 8.83
C GLN A 93 -17.47 -18.52 7.98
N GLY A 94 -17.07 -19.65 7.38
CA GLY A 94 -15.83 -19.80 6.62
C GLY A 94 -14.57 -19.49 7.43
N ILE A 95 -13.41 -19.55 6.77
CA ILE A 95 -12.11 -19.28 7.40
C ILE A 95 -11.90 -17.77 7.55
N TYR A 96 -11.60 -17.32 8.78
CA TYR A 96 -11.35 -15.90 9.04
C TYR A 96 -10.36 -15.63 10.17
N ARG A 97 -9.86 -14.39 10.20
CA ARG A 97 -9.06 -13.81 11.30
C ARG A 97 -9.57 -12.42 11.62
N VAL A 98 -9.73 -12.08 12.90
CA VAL A 98 -10.05 -10.73 13.36
C VAL A 98 -8.82 -10.16 14.04
N VAL A 99 -8.26 -9.09 13.48
CA VAL A 99 -6.97 -8.54 13.87
C VAL A 99 -7.07 -7.03 14.01
N GLN A 100 -6.55 -6.47 15.11
CA GLN A 100 -6.37 -5.04 15.24
C GLN A 100 -5.00 -4.62 14.73
N VAL A 101 -4.97 -3.63 13.84
CA VAL A 101 -3.75 -3.15 13.18
C VAL A 101 -3.64 -1.63 13.23
N PRO A 102 -2.43 -1.06 13.31
CA PRO A 102 -2.23 0.39 13.22
C PRO A 102 -2.69 0.96 11.87
N GLN A 103 -3.34 2.11 11.87
CA GLN A 103 -3.68 2.84 10.63
C GLN A 103 -2.44 3.28 9.82
N SER A 104 -1.28 3.35 10.47
CA SER A 104 -0.01 3.69 9.83
C SER A 104 0.63 2.54 9.05
N TYR A 105 0.07 1.33 9.10
CA TYR A 105 0.55 0.21 8.28
C TYR A 105 0.36 0.52 6.79
N THR A 106 1.39 0.23 5.99
CA THR A 106 1.33 0.21 4.52
C THR A 106 0.77 -1.12 4.02
N LEU A 107 0.50 -1.24 2.73
CA LEU A 107 0.11 -2.53 2.15
C LEU A 107 1.23 -3.56 2.18
N VAL A 108 2.49 -3.15 2.19
CA VAL A 108 3.64 -4.05 2.41
C VAL A 108 3.52 -4.74 3.78
N HIS A 109 3.26 -3.96 4.83
CA HIS A 109 3.03 -4.51 6.18
C HIS A 109 1.81 -5.44 6.21
N LEU A 110 0.75 -5.05 5.50
CA LEU A 110 -0.47 -5.85 5.41
C LEU A 110 -0.25 -7.17 4.66
N LYS A 111 0.57 -7.18 3.61
CA LYS A 111 0.97 -8.38 2.86
C LYS A 111 1.72 -9.36 3.76
N SER A 112 2.73 -8.89 4.49
CA SER A 112 3.44 -9.72 5.47
C SER A 112 2.51 -10.24 6.56
N LEU A 113 1.56 -9.41 7.04
CA LEU A 113 0.55 -9.86 8.00
C LEU A 113 -0.36 -10.95 7.42
N ILE A 114 -0.75 -10.86 6.16
CA ILE A 114 -1.53 -11.90 5.49
C ILE A 114 -0.74 -13.22 5.43
N GLY A 115 0.56 -13.15 5.09
CA GLY A 115 1.47 -14.29 5.15
C GLY A 115 1.54 -14.90 6.56
N PHE A 116 1.68 -14.07 7.59
CA PHE A 116 1.71 -14.52 8.98
C PHE A 116 0.42 -15.21 9.44
N LEU A 117 -0.73 -14.70 9.01
CA LEU A 117 -2.04 -15.18 9.44
C LEU A 117 -2.49 -16.47 8.75
N PHE A 118 -2.06 -16.68 7.50
CA PHE A 118 -2.55 -17.74 6.61
C PHE A 118 -1.43 -18.58 5.99
N GLY A 119 -0.19 -18.52 6.45
CA GLY A 119 0.95 -19.25 5.86
C GLY A 119 1.86 -19.84 6.93
N GLY A 120 1.30 -20.69 7.80
CA GLY A 120 1.99 -21.24 8.97
C GLY A 120 3.25 -22.06 8.66
N ALA A 121 4.20 -22.01 9.61
CA ALA A 121 5.55 -22.57 9.63
C ALA A 121 6.59 -21.88 8.72
N TYR A 122 7.37 -21.00 9.36
CA TYR A 122 8.64 -20.49 8.84
C TYR A 122 9.59 -21.61 8.43
N GLY A 123 10.21 -21.46 7.26
CA GLY A 123 11.44 -22.18 6.92
C GLY A 123 11.41 -23.00 5.63
N GLN A 124 10.26 -23.13 4.97
CA GLN A 124 10.16 -23.86 3.69
C GLN A 124 9.52 -23.04 2.58
N VAL A 125 9.94 -21.79 2.42
CA VAL A 125 9.71 -21.12 1.13
C VAL A 125 10.81 -21.64 0.20
N PRO A 126 10.49 -22.46 -0.82
CA PRO A 126 11.48 -22.90 -1.78
C PRO A 126 12.05 -21.64 -2.46
N PRO A 127 13.37 -21.49 -2.52
CA PRO A 127 14.01 -20.28 -3.04
C PRO A 127 13.81 -20.05 -4.54
N ASP A 128 13.18 -20.98 -5.26
CA ASP A 128 13.18 -21.01 -6.72
C ASP A 128 11.82 -20.71 -7.38
N ASP A 129 10.75 -20.49 -6.59
CA ASP A 129 9.40 -20.21 -7.14
C ASP A 129 9.10 -18.70 -7.24
N ASP A 130 9.96 -17.96 -7.95
CA ASP A 130 9.76 -16.53 -8.24
C ASP A 130 8.49 -16.27 -9.09
N GLU A 131 7.93 -17.31 -9.72
CA GLU A 131 6.80 -17.22 -10.66
C GLU A 131 5.42 -17.30 -9.97
N GLY A 132 5.36 -17.70 -8.69
CA GLY A 132 4.12 -18.01 -7.97
C GLY A 132 3.47 -16.87 -7.15
N ASP A 133 4.19 -15.77 -6.89
CA ASP A 133 3.74 -14.75 -5.92
C ASP A 133 3.05 -13.54 -6.55
N ALA A 134 2.41 -13.71 -7.71
CA ALA A 134 1.63 -12.67 -8.36
C ALA A 134 0.38 -12.32 -7.53
N HIS A 135 0.51 -11.31 -6.67
CA HIS A 135 -0.56 -10.81 -5.81
C HIS A 135 -1.01 -9.41 -6.21
N VAL A 136 -2.25 -9.04 -5.89
CA VAL A 136 -2.81 -7.70 -6.12
C VAL A 136 -3.71 -7.30 -4.97
N PHE A 137 -3.55 -6.08 -4.48
CA PHE A 137 -4.51 -5.40 -3.64
C PHE A 137 -5.46 -4.55 -4.48
N GLU A 138 -6.76 -4.75 -4.28
CA GLU A 138 -7.81 -3.87 -4.80
C GLU A 138 -8.42 -3.08 -3.65
N ALA A 139 -8.14 -1.78 -3.58
CA ALA A 139 -8.80 -0.88 -2.64
C ALA A 139 -10.19 -0.51 -3.18
N LYS A 140 -11.24 -0.78 -2.40
CA LYS A 140 -12.64 -0.64 -2.81
C LYS A 140 -13.37 0.46 -2.02
N LYS A 141 -14.24 1.18 -2.73
CA LYS A 141 -15.25 2.10 -2.21
C LYS A 141 -16.64 1.57 -2.52
N SER A 142 -17.68 2.14 -1.89
CA SER A 142 -19.07 1.69 -2.08
C SER A 142 -19.26 0.19 -1.81
N VAL A 143 -18.49 -0.34 -0.85
CA VAL A 143 -18.46 -1.76 -0.51
C VAL A 143 -19.77 -2.16 0.15
N ALA A 144 -20.40 -3.20 -0.40
CA ALA A 144 -21.45 -3.93 0.28
C ALA A 144 -20.92 -5.30 0.71
N VAL A 145 -21.06 -5.59 1.99
CA VAL A 145 -20.71 -6.88 2.59
C VAL A 145 -21.98 -7.73 2.66
N TYR A 146 -21.86 -9.04 2.50
CA TYR A 146 -22.97 -9.96 2.74
C TYR A 146 -23.49 -9.84 4.17
N ALA A 147 -24.77 -10.16 4.37
CA ALA A 147 -25.37 -10.22 5.69
C ALA A 147 -24.59 -11.19 6.61
N ALA A 148 -24.46 -10.81 7.88
CA ALA A 148 -23.69 -11.57 8.87
C ALA A 148 -24.21 -13.00 9.09
N SER A 149 -25.50 -13.24 8.81
CA SER A 149 -26.14 -14.56 8.90
C SER A 149 -25.81 -15.50 7.73
N PHE A 150 -25.22 -14.98 6.64
CA PHE A 150 -24.94 -15.76 5.45
C PHE A 150 -23.44 -15.91 5.19
N ARG A 151 -22.72 -14.78 5.09
CA ARG A 151 -21.28 -14.75 4.75
C ARG A 151 -20.59 -13.55 5.42
N PRO A 152 -20.39 -13.58 6.76
CA PRO A 152 -19.91 -12.44 7.50
C PRO A 152 -18.54 -11.96 7.02
N GLY A 153 -18.41 -10.66 6.71
CA GLY A 153 -17.15 -10.05 6.27
C GLY A 153 -16.79 -10.26 4.80
N GLN A 154 -17.57 -11.05 4.05
CA GLN A 154 -17.33 -11.20 2.62
C GLN A 154 -17.90 -10.01 1.83
N ILE A 155 -17.03 -9.31 1.10
CA ILE A 155 -17.43 -8.30 0.11
C ILE A 155 -18.26 -8.95 -1.02
N MET A 156 -19.45 -8.42 -1.28
CA MET A 156 -20.36 -8.82 -2.35
C MET A 156 -20.11 -8.01 -3.62
N TYR A 157 -20.09 -6.68 -3.50
CA TYR A 157 -19.73 -5.75 -4.57
C TYR A 157 -19.01 -4.53 -3.98
N GLY A 158 -18.34 -3.78 -4.84
CA GLY A 158 -17.66 -2.53 -4.49
C GLY A 158 -16.82 -2.06 -5.67
N ASP A 159 -16.69 -0.74 -5.81
CA ASP A 159 -15.96 -0.11 -6.89
C ASP A 159 -14.49 -0.04 -6.53
N THR A 160 -13.63 -0.67 -7.32
CA THR A 160 -12.18 -0.55 -7.13
C THR A 160 -11.72 0.83 -7.58
N TRP A 161 -11.09 1.59 -6.69
CA TRP A 161 -10.57 2.93 -7.01
C TRP A 161 -9.05 2.97 -7.09
N ALA A 162 -8.36 2.03 -6.45
CA ALA A 162 -6.91 1.88 -6.58
C ALA A 162 -6.48 0.41 -6.61
N TYR A 163 -5.43 0.16 -7.39
CA TYR A 163 -4.71 -1.09 -7.45
C TYR A 163 -3.30 -0.91 -6.89
N SER A 164 -2.80 -1.93 -6.23
CA SER A 164 -1.44 -1.94 -5.70
C SER A 164 -0.90 -3.35 -5.75
N SER A 165 0.31 -3.51 -6.27
CA SER A 165 1.01 -4.80 -6.34
C SER A 165 2.50 -4.54 -6.44
N SER A 166 3.31 -5.24 -5.65
CA SER A 166 4.76 -5.23 -5.81
C SER A 166 5.21 -6.09 -7.00
N ALA A 167 4.40 -7.06 -7.42
CA ALA A 167 4.71 -8.02 -8.48
C ALA A 167 4.25 -7.56 -9.87
N LEU A 168 3.15 -6.80 -9.91
CA LEU A 168 2.48 -6.38 -11.14
C LEU A 168 2.50 -4.86 -11.33
N ASP A 169 3.46 -4.16 -10.71
CA ASP A 169 3.61 -2.72 -10.91
C ASP A 169 3.80 -2.43 -12.41
N PRO A 170 2.83 -1.77 -13.08
CA PRO A 170 2.92 -1.45 -14.50
C PRO A 170 4.09 -0.53 -14.83
N TYR A 171 4.67 0.14 -13.84
CA TYR A 171 5.85 0.99 -14.02
C TYR A 171 7.18 0.23 -13.88
N LEU A 172 7.15 -1.01 -13.38
CA LEU A 172 8.28 -1.95 -13.42
C LEU A 172 8.30 -2.81 -14.70
N TYR A 173 7.41 -2.53 -15.66
CA TYR A 173 7.27 -3.25 -16.92
C TYR A 173 8.63 -3.54 -17.58
N TYR A 174 8.95 -4.83 -17.70
CA TYR A 174 10.05 -5.30 -18.53
C TYR A 174 9.69 -4.99 -19.98
N PRO A 175 10.49 -4.18 -20.71
CA PRO A 175 10.21 -3.79 -22.09
C PRO A 175 10.10 -4.96 -23.09
N ASP A 176 10.34 -6.19 -22.66
CA ASP A 176 10.48 -7.36 -23.52
C ASP A 176 9.17 -8.16 -23.69
N TRP A 177 8.08 -7.76 -23.01
CA TRP A 177 6.73 -8.37 -23.16
C TRP A 177 5.85 -7.70 -24.22
N GLU A 178 6.37 -6.70 -24.97
CA GLU A 178 5.71 -6.12 -26.15
C GLU A 178 5.85 -7.02 -27.40
N ALA A 179 5.65 -8.33 -27.26
CA ALA A 179 5.60 -9.26 -28.38
C ALA A 179 4.18 -9.80 -28.54
N GLU A 180 3.48 -9.23 -29.52
CA GLU A 180 2.43 -9.90 -30.31
C GLU A 180 1.04 -10.09 -29.65
N ASP A 181 0.28 -9.01 -29.44
CA ASP A 181 -1.18 -9.13 -29.57
C ASP A 181 -1.80 -7.85 -30.16
N ASP A 182 -1.80 -7.81 -31.49
CA ASP A 182 -2.23 -6.69 -32.34
C ASP A 182 -3.71 -6.87 -32.78
N SER A 183 -4.57 -7.45 -31.93
CA SER A 183 -5.97 -7.66 -32.31
C SER A 183 -6.90 -7.80 -31.11
N LEU A 184 -7.47 -6.68 -30.62
CA LEU A 184 -8.87 -6.65 -30.17
C LEU A 184 -9.37 -5.20 -29.97
N ASP A 185 -10.24 -4.79 -30.89
CA ASP A 185 -11.04 -3.55 -30.92
C ASP A 185 -12.13 -3.56 -29.82
N SER A 186 -11.72 -3.72 -28.56
CA SER A 186 -12.60 -3.57 -27.40
C SER A 186 -12.76 -2.10 -27.08
N LYS A 187 -13.94 -1.54 -27.38
CA LYS A 187 -14.49 -0.32 -26.79
C LYS A 187 -14.57 -0.45 -25.26
N ALA A 188 -13.43 -0.46 -24.60
CA ALA A 188 -13.32 -0.16 -23.18
C ALA A 188 -13.87 1.27 -23.02
N LYS A 189 -15.06 1.36 -22.46
CA LYS A 189 -15.58 2.64 -21.98
C LYS A 189 -14.57 3.17 -20.98
N GLU A 190 -14.33 4.48 -21.06
CA GLU A 190 -13.53 5.40 -20.21
C GLU A 190 -13.61 5.19 -18.66
N ASP A 191 -13.58 3.97 -18.16
CA ASP A 191 -13.35 3.60 -16.75
C ASP A 191 -11.84 3.60 -16.43
N ASP A 192 -11.05 4.33 -17.22
CA ASP A 192 -9.58 4.34 -17.24
C ASP A 192 -8.94 5.16 -16.11
N GLU A 193 -9.71 5.70 -15.17
CA GLU A 193 -9.15 6.37 -13.98
C GLU A 193 -8.88 5.38 -12.84
N ARG A 194 -8.40 4.18 -13.18
CA ARG A 194 -7.90 3.22 -12.20
C ARG A 194 -6.48 3.60 -11.82
N GLN A 195 -6.33 4.17 -10.64
CA GLN A 195 -5.03 4.62 -10.16
C GLN A 195 -4.21 3.45 -9.61
N TRP A 196 -3.07 3.17 -10.23
CA TRP A 196 -2.05 2.32 -9.63
C TRP A 196 -1.26 3.12 -8.60
N THR A 197 -1.11 2.56 -7.41
CA THR A 197 -0.36 3.15 -6.29
C THR A 197 0.65 2.12 -5.79
N ALA A 198 1.83 2.55 -5.39
CA ALA A 198 2.83 1.67 -4.80
C ALA A 198 2.36 1.17 -3.42
N GLU A 199 2.75 -0.06 -3.05
CA GLU A 199 2.29 -0.68 -1.79
C GLU A 199 2.81 0.06 -0.56
N GLU A 200 4.00 0.64 -0.66
CA GLU A 200 4.64 1.45 0.36
C GLU A 200 3.95 2.80 0.59
N ASP A 201 3.28 3.33 -0.44
CA ASP A 201 2.61 4.63 -0.39
C ASP A 201 1.15 4.52 0.09
N MET A 202 0.52 3.36 -0.13
CA MET A 202 -0.85 3.12 0.32
C MET A 202 -0.88 2.57 1.75
N THR A 203 -1.30 3.42 2.70
CA THR A 203 -1.53 3.01 4.09
C THR A 203 -2.98 2.61 4.36
N ILE A 204 -3.20 1.89 5.46
CA ILE A 204 -4.53 1.55 5.99
C ILE A 204 -5.37 2.83 6.21
N ALA A 205 -4.75 3.92 6.68
CA ALA A 205 -5.42 5.23 6.79
C ALA A 205 -5.92 5.78 5.44
N HIS A 206 -5.24 5.53 4.32
CA HIS A 206 -5.71 5.97 3.01
C HIS A 206 -6.98 5.23 2.60
N VAL A 207 -7.04 3.93 2.90
CA VAL A 207 -8.24 3.13 2.64
C VAL A 207 -9.36 3.54 3.59
N TRP A 208 -9.11 3.71 4.89
CA TRP A 208 -10.11 4.09 5.90
C TRP A 208 -9.74 5.40 6.63
N PRO A 209 -9.96 6.58 6.02
CA PRO A 209 -9.49 7.87 6.56
C PRO A 209 -10.15 8.26 7.88
N GLU A 210 -11.42 7.89 8.08
CA GLU A 210 -12.17 8.16 9.32
C GLU A 210 -12.13 6.99 10.30
N GLY A 211 -11.38 5.93 9.97
CA GLY A 211 -11.11 4.82 10.86
C GLY A 211 -12.32 3.95 11.25
N GLY A 212 -13.40 3.95 10.47
CA GLY A 212 -14.56 3.12 10.76
C GLY A 212 -15.56 2.97 9.62
N ASP A 213 -15.19 3.40 8.41
CA ASP A 213 -16.09 3.39 7.26
C ASP A 213 -16.28 1.96 6.73
N THR A 214 -17.47 1.39 6.98
CA THR A 214 -17.85 0.05 6.52
C THR A 214 -18.15 0.00 5.01
N SER A 215 -18.26 1.16 4.35
CA SER A 215 -18.43 1.26 2.89
C SER A 215 -17.11 1.12 2.12
N ARG A 216 -16.02 0.79 2.82
CA ARG A 216 -14.68 0.58 2.23
C ARG A 216 -14.10 -0.76 2.63
N GLY A 217 -13.27 -1.30 1.76
CA GLY A 217 -12.68 -2.61 1.93
C GLY A 217 -11.46 -2.81 1.04
N ILE A 218 -10.72 -3.89 1.29
CA ILE A 218 -9.62 -4.32 0.43
C ILE A 218 -9.91 -5.76 -0.02
N VAL A 219 -9.66 -6.05 -1.29
CA VAL A 219 -9.61 -7.43 -1.79
C VAL A 219 -8.15 -7.73 -2.14
N TYR A 220 -7.54 -8.63 -1.38
CA TYR A 220 -6.22 -9.17 -1.69
C TYR A 220 -6.39 -10.44 -2.54
N LYS A 221 -5.74 -10.48 -3.68
CA LYS A 221 -5.68 -11.64 -4.58
C LYS A 221 -4.27 -12.19 -4.51
N HIS A 222 -4.10 -13.47 -4.17
CA HIS A 222 -2.78 -14.10 -4.07
C HIS A 222 -2.53 -15.09 -5.21
N ALA A 223 -3.60 -15.75 -5.68
CA ALA A 223 -3.61 -16.68 -6.80
C ALA A 223 -4.94 -16.53 -7.55
N PRO A 224 -5.09 -17.07 -8.77
CA PRO A 224 -6.34 -16.95 -9.55
C PRO A 224 -7.60 -17.44 -8.82
N ASN A 225 -7.41 -18.41 -7.92
CA ASN A 225 -8.45 -19.05 -7.11
C ASN A 225 -8.50 -18.55 -5.66
N LEU A 226 -7.52 -17.77 -5.17
CA LEU A 226 -7.41 -17.40 -3.76
C LEU A 226 -7.57 -15.89 -3.55
N GLN A 227 -8.54 -15.54 -2.71
CA GLN A 227 -8.82 -14.16 -2.35
C GLN A 227 -9.00 -14.01 -0.85
N ILE A 228 -8.54 -12.88 -0.31
CA ILE A 228 -8.77 -12.48 1.07
C ILE A 228 -9.51 -11.15 1.04
N HIS A 229 -10.73 -11.15 1.56
CA HIS A 229 -11.52 -9.93 1.71
C HIS A 229 -11.22 -9.33 3.09
N ILE A 230 -10.80 -8.07 3.10
CA ILE A 230 -10.42 -7.35 4.31
C ILE A 230 -11.43 -6.23 4.53
N THR A 231 -12.15 -6.30 5.64
CA THR A 231 -13.24 -5.36 5.99
C THR A 231 -13.11 -4.90 7.43
N ILE A 232 -13.77 -3.80 7.79
CA ILE A 232 -13.90 -3.41 9.21
C ILE A 232 -14.70 -4.49 9.94
N ASN A 233 -14.14 -5.00 11.04
CA ASN A 233 -14.84 -5.94 11.89
C ASN A 233 -15.97 -5.24 12.65
N THR A 234 -17.19 -5.76 12.54
CA THR A 234 -18.38 -5.22 13.21
C THR A 234 -18.69 -5.93 14.53
N THR A 235 -18.03 -7.05 14.83
CA THR A 235 -18.22 -7.74 16.12
C THR A 235 -17.53 -6.97 17.24
N PRO A 236 -18.13 -6.92 18.44
CA PRO A 236 -17.52 -6.25 19.58
C PRO A 236 -16.21 -6.96 19.98
N ILE A 237 -15.13 -6.20 20.08
CA ILE A 237 -13.82 -6.68 20.54
C ILE A 237 -13.41 -5.98 21.84
N GLN A 238 -12.47 -6.57 22.57
CA GLN A 238 -11.97 -5.98 23.80
C GLN A 238 -11.13 -4.73 23.50
N SER A 239 -11.45 -3.61 24.14
CA SER A 239 -10.70 -2.36 23.97
C SER A 239 -9.32 -2.46 24.62
N ARG A 240 -8.25 -2.19 23.87
CA ARG A 240 -6.88 -2.12 24.39
C ARG A 240 -6.49 -0.68 24.74
N ARG A 241 -5.67 -0.51 25.79
CA ARG A 241 -5.17 0.79 26.24
C ARG A 241 -3.66 0.87 26.07
N GLY A 242 -3.16 2.07 25.77
CA GLY A 242 -1.73 2.31 25.57
C GLY A 242 -1.37 2.55 24.10
N LYS A 243 -0.13 2.23 23.77
CA LYS A 243 0.45 2.40 22.43
C LYS A 243 1.11 1.11 21.99
N GLY A 244 1.07 0.83 20.71
CA GLY A 244 1.72 -0.32 20.09
C GLY A 244 1.76 -0.16 18.58
N ASN A 245 2.62 -0.93 17.95
CA ASN A 245 2.70 -1.07 16.48
C ASN A 245 2.53 -2.53 16.03
N LEU A 246 2.30 -3.47 16.95
CA LEU A 246 2.15 -4.88 16.64
C LEU A 246 0.68 -5.22 16.39
N PRO A 247 0.38 -6.09 15.41
CA PRO A 247 -0.96 -6.59 15.18
C PRO A 247 -1.38 -7.43 16.39
N HIS A 248 -2.68 -7.48 16.65
CA HIS A 248 -3.22 -8.32 17.72
C HIS A 248 -4.43 -9.09 17.24
N VAL A 249 -4.36 -10.42 17.32
CA VAL A 249 -5.40 -11.33 16.86
C VAL A 249 -6.38 -11.57 17.99
N PHE A 250 -7.66 -11.26 17.78
CA PHE A 250 -8.72 -11.47 18.78
C PHE A 250 -9.46 -12.78 18.59
N SER A 251 -9.57 -13.25 17.35
CA SER A 251 -10.34 -14.44 17.00
C SER A 251 -9.84 -14.99 15.66
N ALA A 252 -9.78 -16.31 15.58
CA ALA A 252 -9.37 -17.05 14.41
C ALA A 252 -10.26 -18.30 14.27
N CYS A 253 -10.60 -18.66 13.04
CA CYS A 253 -11.37 -19.87 12.75
C CYS A 253 -10.88 -20.48 11.43
N GLY A 254 -10.67 -21.79 11.44
CA GLY A 254 -10.24 -22.62 10.32
C GLY A 254 -8.74 -22.52 10.02
N LEU A 255 -8.11 -23.67 9.77
CA LEU A 255 -6.71 -23.79 9.38
C LEU A 255 -6.59 -23.77 7.86
N VAL A 256 -5.74 -22.88 7.33
CA VAL A 256 -5.50 -22.79 5.88
C VAL A 256 -4.13 -22.20 5.60
N TYR A 257 -3.59 -22.58 4.44
CA TYR A 257 -2.33 -22.10 3.90
C TYR A 257 -2.57 -21.27 2.64
N LEU A 258 -1.79 -20.21 2.43
CA LEU A 258 -1.85 -19.37 1.22
C LEU A 258 -1.38 -20.14 -0.02
N ARG A 259 -0.42 -21.05 0.18
CA ARG A 259 0.03 -21.99 -0.84
C ARG A 259 -0.58 -23.34 -0.52
N ASP A 260 -1.10 -24.00 -1.54
CA ASP A 260 -1.48 -25.40 -1.41
C ASP A 260 -0.19 -26.18 -1.09
N PRO A 261 -0.13 -26.90 0.05
CA PRO A 261 1.04 -27.68 0.38
C PRO A 261 1.31 -28.65 -0.78
N VAL A 262 2.55 -28.66 -1.26
CA VAL A 262 3.00 -29.53 -2.36
C VAL A 262 2.64 -30.96 -1.98
N GLU A 263 2.06 -31.70 -2.93
CA GLU A 263 1.44 -33.03 -2.86
C GLU A 263 2.24 -34.10 -2.07
N GLU A 264 2.45 -33.91 -0.78
CA GLU A 264 2.81 -35.00 0.12
C GLU A 264 1.49 -35.72 0.43
N ASP A 265 1.40 -36.99 0.03
CA ASP A 265 0.20 -37.86 0.00
C ASP A 265 -0.60 -37.98 1.32
N ASP A 266 -0.23 -37.25 2.38
CA ASP A 266 -0.81 -37.27 3.72
C ASP A 266 -1.53 -35.97 4.12
N LEU A 267 -1.96 -35.14 3.15
CA LEU A 267 -2.65 -33.87 3.44
C LEU A 267 -3.97 -34.10 4.17
N GLU A 268 -3.93 -33.91 5.49
CA GLU A 268 -5.09 -33.69 6.33
C GLU A 268 -5.98 -32.63 5.67
N GLU A 269 -7.24 -32.99 5.39
CA GLU A 269 -8.21 -32.09 4.78
C GLU A 269 -8.23 -30.75 5.55
N GLU A 270 -8.23 -29.62 4.83
CA GLU A 270 -8.34 -28.28 5.42
C GLU A 270 -9.44 -28.25 6.49
N ASP A 271 -9.07 -28.28 7.78
CA ASP A 271 -10.07 -28.20 8.86
C ASP A 271 -10.55 -26.76 9.01
N ARG A 272 -11.61 -26.46 8.28
CA ARG A 272 -12.26 -25.15 8.27
C ARG A 272 -12.96 -24.82 9.58
N THR A 273 -13.26 -25.84 10.38
CA THR A 273 -13.93 -25.72 11.67
C THR A 273 -12.95 -25.64 12.85
N ALA A 274 -11.65 -25.87 12.59
CA ALA A 274 -10.61 -25.78 13.60
C ALA A 274 -10.71 -24.45 14.36
N HIS A 275 -10.96 -24.54 15.66
CA HIS A 275 -10.90 -23.39 16.54
C HIS A 275 -9.45 -23.14 16.91
N LEU A 276 -8.83 -22.18 16.22
CA LEU A 276 -7.44 -21.84 16.44
C LEU A 276 -7.32 -20.89 17.63
N ASP A 277 -6.34 -21.14 18.50
CA ASP A 277 -6.06 -20.27 19.62
C ASP A 277 -5.40 -18.97 19.16
N PRO A 278 -6.03 -17.79 19.34
CA PRO A 278 -5.44 -16.50 18.97
C PRO A 278 -4.11 -16.22 19.69
N GLU A 279 -3.88 -16.83 20.87
CA GLU A 279 -2.65 -16.63 21.65
C GLU A 279 -1.40 -17.07 20.87
N ASN A 280 -1.50 -18.07 19.99
CA ASN A 280 -0.40 -18.52 19.14
C ASN A 280 0.16 -17.45 18.20
N TRP A 281 -0.62 -16.43 17.84
CA TRP A 281 -0.15 -15.30 17.03
C TRP A 281 0.30 -14.10 17.87
N ASN A 282 -0.11 -14.06 19.14
CA ASN A 282 0.15 -12.95 20.04
C ASN A 282 1.32 -13.22 21.00
N GLU A 283 1.68 -14.49 21.23
CA GLU A 283 2.72 -14.92 22.16
C GLU A 283 3.85 -15.70 21.46
N PRO A 284 5.13 -15.34 21.72
CA PRO A 284 5.58 -14.16 22.45
C PRO A 284 5.15 -12.81 21.84
N GLU A 285 5.20 -11.73 22.62
CA GLU A 285 4.69 -10.40 22.21
C GLU A 285 5.27 -9.91 20.87
N HIS A 286 6.44 -10.42 20.46
CA HIS A 286 7.18 -9.98 19.28
C HIS A 286 7.16 -10.96 18.09
N VAL A 287 6.34 -12.01 18.10
CA VAL A 287 6.31 -13.01 17.01
C VAL A 287 6.12 -12.37 15.64
N PHE A 288 5.20 -11.41 15.51
CA PHE A 288 5.00 -10.75 14.22
C PHE A 288 6.20 -9.85 13.82
N ALA A 289 6.90 -9.24 14.78
CA ALA A 289 8.07 -8.43 14.47
C ALA A 289 9.23 -9.28 13.99
N GLU A 290 9.43 -10.44 14.61
CA GLU A 290 10.37 -11.47 14.16
C GLU A 290 9.99 -11.97 12.77
N TYR A 291 8.69 -12.30 12.57
CA TYR A 291 8.14 -12.67 11.27
C TYR A 291 8.48 -11.61 10.19
N TYR A 292 8.16 -10.36 10.49
CA TYR A 292 8.35 -9.27 9.57
C TYR A 292 9.83 -9.04 9.23
N GLY A 293 10.71 -9.14 10.23
CA GLY A 293 12.15 -9.03 10.04
C GLY A 293 12.70 -10.12 9.13
N GLU A 294 12.29 -11.38 9.32
CA GLU A 294 12.74 -12.51 8.50
C GLU A 294 12.24 -12.44 7.05
N THR A 295 11.00 -11.98 6.83
CA THR A 295 10.39 -11.92 5.49
C THR A 295 10.81 -10.71 4.67
N THR A 296 11.06 -9.56 5.32
CA THR A 296 11.45 -8.33 4.60
C THR A 296 12.94 -8.18 4.42
N VAL A 297 13.75 -8.81 5.28
CA VAL A 297 15.19 -8.94 5.09
C VAL A 297 15.43 -10.13 4.17
N LEU A 298 14.93 -10.04 2.93
CA LEU A 298 15.49 -10.88 1.87
C LEU A 298 17.00 -10.62 1.85
N PRO A 299 17.82 -11.67 1.88
CA PRO A 299 19.26 -11.53 1.92
C PRO A 299 19.68 -10.81 0.65
N LEU A 300 20.04 -9.54 0.77
CA LEU A 300 20.80 -8.78 -0.22
C LEU A 300 22.24 -9.35 -0.38
N ALA A 301 22.40 -10.66 -0.15
CA ALA A 301 23.55 -11.48 -0.48
C ALA A 301 23.71 -11.70 -2.00
N PHE A 302 22.98 -10.95 -2.84
CA PHE A 302 23.39 -10.65 -4.21
C PHE A 302 24.62 -9.71 -4.28
N SER A 303 25.26 -9.39 -3.15
CA SER A 303 26.63 -8.88 -3.12
C SER A 303 27.64 -10.02 -3.24
N GLY A 304 27.75 -10.58 -4.44
CA GLY A 304 28.94 -11.29 -4.90
C GLY A 304 28.87 -12.80 -4.79
N TYR A 305 28.37 -13.43 -5.87
CA TYR A 305 29.10 -14.53 -6.48
C TYR A 305 30.48 -14.01 -6.95
N GLY A 306 31.34 -13.67 -5.99
CA GLY A 306 32.76 -13.71 -6.19
C GLY A 306 33.13 -15.17 -6.03
N ASP A 307 33.60 -15.77 -7.12
CA ASP A 307 34.25 -17.07 -7.13
C ASP A 307 35.06 -17.27 -5.85
N LYS A 308 34.65 -18.24 -5.03
CA LYS A 308 35.49 -18.76 -3.96
C LYS A 308 36.58 -19.63 -4.59
N GLU A 309 37.52 -19.00 -5.28
CA GLU A 309 38.86 -19.56 -5.40
C GLU A 309 39.69 -19.07 -4.21
N ASN A 310 39.82 -19.95 -3.22
CA ASN A 310 40.91 -20.00 -2.23
C ASN A 310 41.56 -18.67 -1.83
N THR A 311 40.99 -17.99 -0.84
CA THR A 311 41.79 -17.08 0.00
C THR A 311 41.56 -17.43 1.46
N THR A 312 42.51 -18.18 1.98
CA THR A 312 42.77 -18.46 3.40
C THR A 312 42.72 -17.15 4.20
N MET A 313 41.69 -16.99 5.02
CA MET A 313 41.60 -15.90 5.98
C MET A 313 42.58 -16.16 7.14
N PRO A 314 43.37 -15.16 7.58
CA PRO A 314 44.22 -15.28 8.75
C PRO A 314 43.39 -15.22 10.04
N GLU A 315 43.69 -16.14 10.93
CA GLU A 315 43.18 -16.27 12.29
C GLU A 315 43.47 -15.00 13.11
N LEU A 316 42.43 -14.25 13.48
CA LEU A 316 42.52 -13.20 14.50
C LEU A 316 41.82 -13.67 15.77
N SER A 317 42.63 -14.17 16.69
CA SER A 317 42.27 -14.51 18.05
C SER A 317 42.03 -13.24 18.88
N PHE A 318 40.76 -12.95 19.19
CA PHE A 318 40.41 -11.98 20.22
C PHE A 318 40.18 -12.70 21.55
N SER A 319 41.27 -12.81 22.31
CA SER A 319 41.27 -13.06 23.75
C SER A 319 41.12 -11.72 24.47
N SER A 320 40.09 -11.57 25.31
CA SER A 320 40.22 -11.17 26.73
C SER A 320 38.90 -10.71 27.34
N SER A 321 38.53 -11.36 28.44
CA SER A 321 37.62 -10.87 29.47
C SER A 321 38.19 -9.62 30.15
N PRO A 322 37.31 -8.80 30.75
CA PRO A 322 37.60 -8.40 32.13
C PRO A 322 36.37 -8.46 33.05
N LEU A 323 36.62 -9.01 34.24
CA LEU A 323 35.78 -9.01 35.42
C LEU A 323 35.43 -7.58 35.85
N ARG A 324 34.14 -7.30 36.08
CA ARG A 324 33.67 -6.08 36.75
C ARG A 324 33.40 -6.38 38.23
N PRO A 325 33.98 -5.59 39.17
CA PRO A 325 33.58 -5.64 40.56
C PRO A 325 32.33 -4.78 40.82
N SER A 326 31.44 -5.32 41.65
CA SER A 326 30.28 -4.66 42.24
C SER A 326 30.70 -3.52 43.17
N SER A 327 30.13 -2.33 42.99
CA SER A 327 30.03 -1.35 44.07
C SER A 327 28.69 -0.63 44.02
N SER A 328 28.00 -0.70 45.15
CA SER A 328 26.72 -0.08 45.45
C SER A 328 26.97 1.34 45.92
N PHE A 329 26.37 2.36 45.29
CA PHE A 329 26.13 3.64 45.97
C PHE A 329 24.82 4.28 45.51
N SER A 330 23.96 4.47 46.51
CA SER A 330 22.83 5.38 46.56
C SER A 330 23.33 6.82 46.70
N SER A 331 22.75 7.78 45.97
CA SER A 331 22.41 9.14 46.44
C SER A 331 21.82 10.03 45.33
N SER A 332 20.67 10.61 45.69
CA SER A 332 19.91 11.81 45.28
C SER A 332 20.44 12.84 44.25
N PRO A 333 19.52 13.65 43.66
CA PRO A 333 19.80 14.55 42.54
C PRO A 333 20.24 15.95 42.98
N SER A 334 20.98 16.66 42.12
CA SER A 334 21.24 18.09 42.27
C SER A 334 21.26 18.81 40.91
N VAL A 335 20.62 19.97 40.94
CA VAL A 335 20.45 21.01 39.92
C VAL A 335 21.77 21.74 39.65
N ALA A 336 22.05 22.13 38.40
CA ALA A 336 22.43 23.50 37.99
C ALA A 336 23.18 23.59 36.63
N THR A 337 22.56 24.33 35.71
CA THR A 337 23.08 25.38 34.78
C THR A 337 24.22 25.15 33.76
N PRO A 338 24.17 25.88 32.61
CA PRO A 338 25.08 25.75 31.48
C PRO A 338 26.25 26.75 31.52
N SER A 339 27.36 26.40 30.86
CA SER A 339 28.43 27.35 30.53
C SER A 339 29.02 27.08 29.15
N SER A 340 29.36 28.20 28.52
CA SER A 340 29.72 28.47 27.13
C SER A 340 31.15 28.07 26.71
N SER A 341 31.39 28.21 25.40
CA SER A 341 32.68 28.49 24.71
C SER A 341 33.72 27.38 24.68
N GLY A 342 34.42 27.06 23.59
CA GLY A 342 34.50 27.61 22.23
C GLY A 342 35.67 26.94 21.49
N ARG A 343 35.97 27.44 20.28
CA ARG A 343 37.20 27.28 19.48
C ARG A 343 37.09 26.45 18.18
N SER A 344 36.97 27.26 17.14
CA SER A 344 37.52 27.18 15.78
C SER A 344 38.83 26.38 15.62
N SER A 345 38.90 25.59 14.54
CA SER A 345 40.12 25.42 13.73
C SER A 345 39.72 24.92 12.33
N THR A 346 39.83 25.82 11.35
CA THR A 346 39.69 25.56 9.92
C THR A 346 41.06 25.23 9.32
N HIS A 347 41.23 24.04 8.73
CA HIS A 347 42.31 23.76 7.80
C HIS A 347 41.73 23.70 6.38
N ILE A 348 41.97 24.77 5.62
CA ILE A 348 41.74 24.86 4.18
C ILE A 348 42.94 24.22 3.48
N SER A 349 42.72 23.13 2.75
CA SER A 349 43.73 22.54 1.87
C SER A 349 43.66 23.19 0.49
N VAL A 350 44.85 23.59 0.03
CA VAL A 350 45.11 24.21 -1.27
C VAL A 350 44.98 23.16 -2.36
N PHE A 351 43.97 23.28 -3.23
CA PHE A 351 43.90 22.48 -4.44
C PHE A 351 44.84 23.02 -5.50
N ARG A 352 45.82 22.17 -5.83
CA ARG A 352 46.82 22.33 -6.87
C ARG A 352 46.13 22.28 -8.24
N SER A 353 46.25 23.36 -9.00
CA SER A 353 45.73 23.52 -10.36
C SER A 353 46.45 22.57 -11.32
N SER A 354 45.71 21.65 -11.96
CA SER A 354 46.17 20.95 -13.16
C SER A 354 45.74 21.74 -14.41
N PRO A 355 46.65 22.00 -15.36
CA PRO A 355 46.30 22.63 -16.63
C PRO A 355 45.91 21.57 -17.66
N GLY A 356 44.85 21.84 -18.43
CA GLY A 356 44.61 21.18 -19.71
C GLY A 356 43.35 20.32 -19.82
N ASN A 357 42.16 20.93 -19.71
CA ASN A 357 40.93 20.30 -20.19
C ASN A 357 40.50 20.94 -21.51
N GLY A 358 40.98 20.37 -22.62
CA GLY A 358 40.25 20.44 -23.88
C GLY A 358 38.93 19.70 -23.71
N PHE A 359 37.81 20.31 -24.09
CA PHE A 359 36.52 19.65 -24.10
C PHE A 359 36.62 18.35 -24.91
N PRO A 360 36.05 17.22 -24.43
CA PRO A 360 36.03 15.99 -25.20
C PRO A 360 35.30 16.27 -26.53
N LYS A 361 36.05 16.17 -27.63
CA LYS A 361 35.59 16.47 -29.00
C LYS A 361 34.44 15.55 -29.45
N TYR A 362 34.16 14.51 -28.68
CA TYR A 362 33.09 13.56 -28.88
C TYR A 362 32.37 13.30 -27.56
N THR A 363 31.09 13.68 -27.51
CA THR A 363 30.18 13.25 -26.45
C THR A 363 30.03 11.73 -26.57
N PRO A 364 30.43 10.94 -25.56
CA PRO A 364 30.32 9.49 -25.65
C PRO A 364 28.86 9.11 -25.90
N ALA A 365 28.65 8.19 -26.84
CA ALA A 365 27.31 7.76 -27.21
C ALA A 365 26.56 7.23 -25.96
N PRO A 366 25.27 7.53 -25.79
CA PRO A 366 24.51 7.09 -24.61
C PRO A 366 24.60 5.58 -24.43
N ARG A 367 24.51 5.08 -23.19
CA ARG A 367 24.54 3.63 -22.92
C ARG A 367 23.40 2.91 -23.67
N ALA A 368 23.54 1.62 -23.96
CA ALA A 368 22.59 0.88 -24.79
C ALA A 368 21.13 0.97 -24.28
N SER A 369 20.92 0.93 -22.96
CA SER A 369 19.62 1.14 -22.33
C SER A 369 19.05 2.55 -22.56
N GLN A 370 19.90 3.58 -22.49
CA GLN A 370 19.51 4.96 -22.79
C GLN A 370 19.18 5.17 -24.27
N ARG A 371 19.92 4.52 -25.19
CA ARG A 371 19.62 4.56 -26.63
C ARG A 371 18.27 3.92 -26.94
N LYS A 372 17.93 2.80 -26.30
CA LYS A 372 16.60 2.18 -26.42
C LYS A 372 15.50 3.13 -25.91
N ARG A 373 15.69 3.77 -24.75
CA ARG A 373 14.75 4.76 -24.20
C ARG A 373 14.53 5.95 -25.13
N ILE A 374 15.60 6.49 -25.72
CA ILE A 374 15.53 7.60 -26.68
C ILE A 374 14.76 7.18 -27.94
N ARG A 375 15.00 5.95 -28.43
CA ARG A 375 14.32 5.42 -29.61
C ARG A 375 12.81 5.22 -29.36
N HIS A 376 12.45 4.74 -28.18
CA HIS A 376 11.04 4.60 -27.76
C HIS A 376 10.35 5.98 -27.64
N LEU A 377 11.04 6.97 -27.05
CA LEU A 377 10.54 8.36 -27.00
C LEU A 377 10.32 8.93 -28.41
N GLN A 378 11.26 8.73 -29.33
CA GLN A 378 11.11 9.15 -30.71
C GLN A 378 9.95 8.44 -31.41
N HIS A 379 9.75 7.15 -31.14
CA HIS A 379 8.62 6.40 -31.67
C HIS A 379 7.28 6.93 -31.14
N ARG A 380 7.17 7.16 -29.82
CA ARG A 380 5.99 7.74 -29.18
C ARG A 380 5.64 9.13 -29.69
N ILE A 381 6.66 9.98 -29.92
CA ILE A 381 6.46 11.29 -30.55
C ILE A 381 5.97 11.13 -32.00
N GLY A 382 6.49 10.14 -32.72
CA GLY A 382 6.04 9.78 -34.07
C GLY A 382 4.58 9.32 -34.14
N THR A 383 4.12 8.50 -33.20
CA THR A 383 2.71 8.06 -33.17
C THR A 383 1.77 9.18 -32.77
N LEU A 384 2.14 10.01 -31.79
CA LEU A 384 1.34 11.18 -31.40
C LEU A 384 1.20 12.18 -32.57
N THR A 385 2.28 12.44 -33.30
CA THR A 385 2.25 13.34 -34.46
C THR A 385 1.43 12.78 -35.63
N ARG A 386 1.43 11.46 -35.85
CA ARG A 386 0.53 10.82 -36.84
C ARG A 386 -0.94 10.86 -36.43
N GLY A 387 -1.24 10.69 -35.13
CA GLY A 387 -2.59 10.82 -34.60
C GLY A 387 -3.17 12.22 -34.85
N LEU A 388 -2.37 13.26 -34.62
CA LEU A 388 -2.77 14.65 -34.90
C LEU A 388 -3.06 14.89 -36.38
N HIS A 389 -2.25 14.34 -37.30
CA HIS A 389 -2.52 14.44 -38.73
C HIS A 389 -3.77 13.68 -39.17
N ALA A 390 -4.05 12.51 -38.59
CA ALA A 390 -5.25 11.75 -38.88
C ALA A 390 -6.53 12.45 -38.38
N GLU A 391 -6.44 13.16 -37.25
CA GLU A 391 -7.55 13.98 -36.74
C GLU A 391 -7.79 15.21 -37.63
N GLU A 392 -6.73 15.87 -38.08
CA GLU A 392 -6.81 16.98 -39.03
C GLU A 392 -7.43 16.54 -40.38
N GLU A 393 -7.07 15.35 -40.88
CA GLU A 393 -7.65 14.78 -42.09
C GLU A 393 -9.14 14.43 -41.92
N ARG A 394 -9.53 13.90 -40.75
CA ARG A 394 -10.95 13.65 -40.43
C ARG A 394 -11.74 14.95 -40.33
N ALA A 395 -11.17 16.00 -39.73
CA ALA A 395 -11.79 17.32 -39.68
C ALA A 395 -11.95 17.94 -41.08
N ALA A 396 -10.98 17.73 -41.98
CA ALA A 396 -11.08 18.15 -43.37
C ALA A 396 -12.18 17.39 -44.13
N LYS A 397 -12.29 16.07 -43.95
CA LYS A 397 -13.35 15.25 -44.56
C LYS A 397 -14.74 15.58 -44.02
N ALA A 398 -14.86 15.91 -42.73
CA ALA A 398 -16.14 16.31 -42.12
C ALA A 398 -16.67 17.65 -42.66
N LYS A 399 -15.79 18.54 -43.14
CA LYS A 399 -16.20 19.79 -43.80
C LYS A 399 -16.67 19.59 -45.24
N ALA A 400 -16.33 18.47 -45.89
CA ALA A 400 -16.83 18.09 -47.20
C ALA A 400 -18.23 17.45 -47.09
N LYS A 401 -19.27 18.24 -46.82
CA LYS A 401 -20.64 17.73 -46.75
C LYS A 401 -21.11 17.20 -48.12
N PRO A 402 -21.57 15.94 -48.23
CA PRO A 402 -22.18 15.43 -49.45
C PRO A 402 -23.54 16.10 -49.68
N LYS A 403 -23.78 16.57 -50.92
CA LYS A 403 -25.08 17.14 -51.31
C LYS A 403 -26.19 16.11 -51.08
N PRO A 404 -27.32 16.49 -50.45
CA PRO A 404 -28.39 15.57 -50.11
C PRO A 404 -29.00 14.98 -51.39
N LYS A 405 -29.07 13.65 -51.47
CA LYS A 405 -29.83 12.96 -52.51
C LYS A 405 -31.33 13.08 -52.21
N PRO A 406 -32.19 13.24 -53.23
CA PRO A 406 -33.63 13.37 -53.06
C PRO A 406 -34.23 12.04 -52.55
N TYR A 407 -34.90 12.10 -51.40
CA TYR A 407 -35.50 10.94 -50.74
C TYR A 407 -36.87 10.57 -51.31
N ASP A 408 -37.06 9.26 -51.50
CA ASP A 408 -38.35 8.60 -51.68
C ASP A 408 -39.21 8.66 -50.41
N ARG A 409 -40.50 8.97 -50.58
CA ARG A 409 -41.50 9.13 -49.51
C ARG A 409 -41.86 7.80 -48.85
N PRO A 410 -41.77 7.66 -47.50
CA PRO A 410 -42.31 6.50 -46.80
C PRO A 410 -43.84 6.60 -46.61
N LYS A 411 -44.53 5.48 -46.89
CA LYS A 411 -45.98 5.31 -46.70
C LYS A 411 -46.32 5.15 -45.22
N LYS A 412 -47.31 5.95 -44.76
CA LYS A 412 -47.90 5.94 -43.42
C LYS A 412 -48.52 4.57 -43.09
N LYS A 413 -48.06 3.92 -42.01
CA LYS A 413 -48.77 2.81 -41.36
C LYS A 413 -49.63 3.34 -40.20
N LYS A 414 -50.91 2.95 -40.22
CA LYS A 414 -51.95 3.23 -39.22
C LYS A 414 -51.57 2.64 -37.85
N ARG A 415 -51.72 3.45 -36.80
CA ARG A 415 -51.71 3.02 -35.39
C ARG A 415 -53.01 2.27 -35.10
N VAL A 416 -52.91 1.07 -34.54
CA VAL A 416 -53.99 0.41 -33.81
C VAL A 416 -53.66 0.63 -32.33
N VAL A 417 -54.54 1.37 -31.68
CA VAL A 417 -54.60 1.58 -30.22
C VAL A 417 -55.71 0.66 -29.77
N ASP A 418 -55.42 -0.32 -28.91
CA ASP A 418 -56.33 -0.79 -27.86
C ASP A 418 -55.71 -1.93 -27.06
N SER A 419 -56.18 -2.04 -25.80
CA SER A 419 -56.06 -3.13 -24.84
C SER A 419 -54.73 -3.29 -24.07
N GLU A 420 -54.59 -2.58 -22.95
CA GLU A 420 -53.88 -3.12 -21.76
C GLU A 420 -54.32 -2.48 -20.41
N GLU A 421 -55.55 -1.96 -20.33
CA GLU A 421 -56.14 -1.38 -19.10
C GLU A 421 -57.08 -2.37 -18.39
N ARG A 422 -56.73 -3.66 -18.28
CA ARG A 422 -57.61 -4.69 -17.66
C ARG A 422 -57.03 -5.49 -16.50
N GLU A 423 -55.82 -5.22 -16.02
CA GLU A 423 -55.21 -6.07 -14.97
C GLU A 423 -55.09 -5.45 -13.56
N ARG A 424 -55.63 -4.25 -13.31
CA ARG A 424 -55.54 -3.59 -11.99
C ARG A 424 -56.72 -3.82 -11.03
N ARG A 425 -57.51 -4.89 -11.16
CA ARG A 425 -58.74 -5.03 -10.34
C ARG A 425 -59.04 -6.39 -9.69
N ALA A 426 -58.05 -7.28 -9.55
CA ALA A 426 -58.25 -8.53 -8.79
C ALA A 426 -57.05 -8.76 -7.86
N GLY A 427 -57.20 -8.45 -6.58
CA GLY A 427 -56.16 -8.75 -5.58
C GLY A 427 -56.27 -8.01 -4.26
N SER A 428 -57.48 -7.69 -3.81
CA SER A 428 -57.73 -7.17 -2.46
C SER A 428 -59.02 -7.77 -1.92
N GLU A 429 -58.97 -9.04 -1.54
CA GLU A 429 -59.87 -9.66 -0.57
C GLU A 429 -59.24 -10.98 -0.11
N GLU A 430 -59.35 -11.23 1.20
CA GLU A 430 -59.02 -12.45 1.96
C GLU A 430 -57.70 -12.54 2.77
N ILE A 431 -57.93 -12.40 4.09
CA ILE A 431 -57.26 -12.95 5.30
C ILE A 431 -56.25 -12.04 6.01
#